data_AF-A0ABC9EPR5-F1
#
_entry.id   AF-A0ABC9EPR5-F1
#
_cell.length_a   1.000
_cell.length_b   1.000
_cell.length_c   1.000
_cell.angle_alpha   90.00
_cell.angle_beta   90.00
_cell.angle_gamma   90.00
#
_symmetry.space_group_name_H-M   'P 1'
#
loop_
_entity.id
_entity.type
_entity.pdbx_description
1 polymer ?
#
loop_
_entity_poly.entity_id
_entity_poly.type
_entity_poly.pdbx_seq_one_letter_code
_entity_poly.pdbx_strand_id
1 'polypeptide(L)'
;MTLETSNVFSELNQEKLEAMRGKMRSLHNKSSARRVLYFEDRDMMLHELFICEADTSSKINLAEYLKKFKELVTVHVTPAGGPHKTISTAPKVKELVRQLYVLIKSLHRAGFSLRGQFSMNNFAVDESMMRVSVKFTDVPKSALQESEPEGEDLDLTQFVKMIKRDMFNGVFPPHDITVWLSMVIEKEVEGLLPDSSLLMDEQSCSNSFNVWYDIFLDLKESKSVAYGKICEKLEEYNGWKEKINGKEGNCLLADTLGDTSYFYGDSVDELLRLLRNSRQHSSRYQHALYALIVGQNFPNLIAHFQKALYEEGCL
;
A
#
# COMPACT_ATOMS: atom_id res chain seq x y z
N MET A 1 37.17 -48.29 -42.37
CA MET A 1 36.85 -47.92 -40.97
C MET A 1 37.02 -46.42 -40.86
N THR A 2 35.94 -45.65 -41.08
CA THR A 2 34.92 -45.18 -40.09
C THR A 2 35.40 -43.89 -39.41
N LEU A 3 34.82 -42.72 -39.74
CA LEU A 3 33.59 -42.04 -39.22
C LEU A 3 34.04 -40.86 -38.31
N GLU A 4 33.80 -39.58 -38.68
CA GLU A 4 32.57 -38.78 -38.47
C GLU A 4 32.33 -38.43 -36.97
N THR A 5 32.08 -37.20 -36.49
CA THR A 5 31.23 -36.09 -37.00
C THR A 5 31.47 -34.76 -36.25
N SER A 6 31.38 -33.65 -37.01
CA SER A 6 30.64 -32.37 -36.79
C SER A 6 30.84 -31.57 -35.48
N ASN A 7 31.21 -30.29 -35.42
CA ASN A 7 31.19 -29.15 -36.37
C ASN A 7 29.79 -28.80 -36.92
N VAL A 8 28.93 -28.18 -36.08
CA VAL A 8 27.61 -27.61 -36.48
C VAL A 8 27.27 -26.27 -35.79
N PHE A 9 28.00 -25.81 -34.76
CA PHE A 9 27.61 -24.60 -34.02
C PHE A 9 28.34 -23.29 -34.37
N SER A 10 29.41 -23.33 -35.18
CA SER A 10 30.16 -22.12 -35.56
C SER A 10 29.81 -21.57 -36.95
N GLU A 11 29.41 -22.41 -37.91
CA GLU A 11 29.05 -21.97 -39.27
C GLU A 11 27.59 -21.46 -39.37
N LEU A 12 26.72 -21.86 -38.44
CA LEU A 12 25.30 -21.47 -38.43
C LEU A 12 25.03 -20.02 -38.00
N ASN A 13 26.05 -19.31 -37.49
CA ASN A 13 25.93 -17.91 -37.04
C ASN A 13 26.45 -16.88 -38.04
N GLN A 14 27.25 -17.28 -39.03
CA GLN A 14 27.80 -16.34 -40.02
C GLN A 14 26.90 -16.21 -41.25
N GLU A 15 26.36 -17.33 -41.77
CA GLU A 15 25.37 -17.30 -42.86
C GLU A 15 24.04 -16.61 -42.46
N LYS A 16 23.61 -16.77 -41.20
CA LYS A 16 22.42 -16.05 -40.67
C LYS A 16 22.66 -14.54 -40.51
N LEU A 17 23.89 -14.11 -40.21
CA LEU A 17 24.24 -12.69 -40.10
C LEU A 17 24.32 -12.02 -41.48
N GLU A 18 24.83 -12.72 -42.50
CA GLU A 18 24.90 -12.21 -43.87
C GLU A 18 23.52 -12.21 -44.56
N ALA A 19 22.68 -13.22 -44.29
CA ALA A 19 21.27 -13.23 -44.70
C ALA A 19 20.45 -12.10 -44.05
N MET A 20 20.76 -11.73 -42.80
CA MET A 20 20.15 -10.56 -42.13
C MET A 20 20.65 -9.22 -42.69
N ARG A 21 21.93 -9.11 -43.07
CA ARG A 21 22.48 -7.89 -43.72
C ARG A 21 21.96 -7.72 -45.15
N GLY A 22 21.72 -8.80 -45.88
CA GLY A 22 21.06 -8.80 -47.19
C GLY A 22 19.59 -8.35 -47.11
N LYS A 23 18.84 -8.82 -46.10
CA LYS A 23 17.44 -8.41 -45.85
C LYS A 23 17.30 -6.97 -45.33
N MET A 24 18.30 -6.44 -44.62
CA MET A 24 18.28 -5.04 -44.18
C MET A 24 18.45 -4.02 -45.31
N ARG A 25 18.99 -4.41 -46.48
CA ARG A 25 19.12 -3.53 -47.64
C ARG A 25 17.93 -3.58 -48.60
N SER A 26 17.04 -4.57 -48.50
CA SER A 26 15.83 -4.65 -49.34
C SER A 26 14.54 -4.15 -48.66
N LEU A 27 14.61 -3.69 -47.41
CA LEU A 27 13.47 -3.14 -46.65
C LEU A 27 13.46 -1.60 -46.59
N HIS A 28 14.22 -0.94 -47.45
CA HIS A 28 14.00 0.46 -47.82
C HIS A 28 12.83 0.57 -48.82
N ASN A 29 11.65 0.08 -48.44
CA ASN A 29 10.38 0.59 -48.94
C ASN A 29 9.19 -0.05 -48.22
N LYS A 30 8.47 0.82 -47.49
CA LYS A 30 7.03 0.78 -47.16
C LYS A 30 6.55 -0.19 -46.06
N SER A 31 6.12 0.46 -44.97
CA SER A 31 5.00 0.13 -44.07
C SER A 31 5.06 -1.12 -43.18
N SER A 32 5.99 -1.18 -42.21
CA SER A 32 5.87 -2.14 -41.08
C SER A 32 6.59 -1.69 -39.79
N ALA A 33 6.54 -0.40 -39.44
CA ALA A 33 7.20 0.14 -38.23
C ALA A 33 6.33 0.09 -36.95
N ARG A 34 5.41 -0.87 -36.80
CA ARG A 34 4.48 -0.91 -35.64
C ARG A 34 4.38 -2.23 -34.85
N ARG A 35 5.28 -3.20 -35.08
CA ARG A 35 5.22 -4.52 -34.40
C ARG A 35 6.42 -4.92 -33.55
N VAL A 36 7.45 -4.08 -33.43
CA VAL A 36 8.72 -4.46 -32.76
C VAL A 36 8.86 -3.89 -31.33
N LEU A 37 7.98 -3.00 -30.87
CA LEU A 37 8.12 -2.37 -29.54
C LEU A 37 7.38 -3.07 -28.38
N TYR A 38 6.49 -4.05 -28.63
CA TYR A 38 5.66 -4.64 -27.57
C TYR A 38 6.31 -5.79 -26.79
N PHE A 39 7.31 -6.48 -27.38
CA PHE A 39 7.92 -7.64 -26.75
C PHE A 39 9.08 -7.26 -25.80
N GLU A 40 9.81 -6.19 -26.09
CA GLU A 40 10.92 -5.72 -25.23
C GLU A 40 10.42 -5.13 -23.91
N ASP A 41 9.23 -4.50 -23.89
CA ASP A 41 8.65 -3.93 -22.67
C ASP A 41 8.24 -5.00 -21.64
N ARG A 42 7.73 -6.15 -22.09
CA ARG A 42 7.18 -7.18 -21.19
C ARG A 42 8.27 -7.93 -20.43
N ASP A 43 9.37 -8.27 -21.11
CA ASP A 43 10.52 -8.95 -20.50
C ASP A 43 11.27 -8.01 -19.54
N MET A 44 11.32 -6.71 -19.86
CA MET A 44 11.90 -5.70 -18.97
C MET A 44 11.05 -5.52 -17.70
N MET A 45 9.72 -5.49 -17.81
CA MET A 45 8.84 -5.47 -16.64
C MET A 45 9.05 -6.69 -15.74
N LEU A 46 9.18 -7.89 -16.31
CA LEU A 46 9.45 -9.08 -15.52
C LEU A 46 10.81 -9.01 -14.78
N HIS A 47 11.83 -8.37 -15.34
CA HIS A 47 13.11 -8.15 -14.63
C HIS A 47 12.99 -7.21 -13.43
N GLU A 48 12.04 -6.27 -13.44
CA GLU A 48 11.76 -5.41 -12.30
C GLU A 48 10.99 -6.15 -11.20
N LEU A 49 10.14 -7.11 -11.58
CA LEU A 49 9.29 -7.85 -10.65
C LEU A 49 9.96 -9.09 -10.04
N PHE A 50 10.83 -9.77 -10.78
CA PHE A 50 11.48 -11.00 -10.36
C PHE A 50 12.97 -10.80 -10.10
N ILE A 51 13.54 -11.61 -9.22
CA ILE A 51 14.99 -11.74 -9.13
C ILE A 51 15.53 -12.33 -10.44
N CYS A 52 16.55 -11.67 -10.99
CA CYS A 52 17.34 -12.16 -12.12
C CYS A 52 18.72 -12.63 -11.64
N GLU A 53 19.34 -13.57 -12.37
CA GLU A 53 20.68 -14.09 -12.09
C GLU A 53 21.77 -13.00 -12.12
N ALA A 54 21.54 -11.91 -12.85
CA ALA A 54 22.45 -10.77 -12.91
C ALA A 54 22.36 -9.83 -11.69
N ASP A 55 21.35 -10.00 -10.83
CA ASP A 55 21.10 -9.10 -9.72
C ASP A 55 21.91 -9.53 -8.47
N THR A 56 22.97 -8.76 -8.22
CA THR A 56 23.99 -9.00 -7.19
C THR A 56 23.67 -8.38 -5.82
N SER A 57 22.46 -7.83 -5.64
CA SER A 57 22.11 -7.18 -4.37
C SER A 57 21.99 -8.17 -3.21
N SER A 58 22.19 -7.67 -1.99
CA SER A 58 22.09 -8.48 -0.77
C SER A 58 20.62 -8.74 -0.45
N LYS A 59 20.14 -9.93 -0.77
CA LYS A 59 18.72 -10.30 -0.65
C LYS A 59 18.52 -11.28 0.48
N ILE A 60 17.39 -11.14 1.15
CA ILE A 60 16.93 -12.05 2.19
C ILE A 60 15.49 -12.47 1.91
N ASN A 61 15.17 -13.73 2.16
CA ASN A 61 13.81 -14.22 2.02
C ASN A 61 12.86 -13.47 2.99
N LEU A 62 11.64 -13.14 2.58
CA LEU A 62 10.68 -12.44 3.43
C LEU A 62 10.44 -13.16 4.77
N ALA A 63 10.32 -14.49 4.77
CA ALA A 63 10.12 -15.26 5.99
C ALA A 63 11.31 -15.15 6.97
N GLU A 64 12.53 -15.02 6.44
CA GLU A 64 13.74 -14.81 7.25
C GLU A 64 13.89 -13.35 7.67
N TYR A 65 13.53 -12.42 6.79
CA TYR A 65 13.51 -10.99 7.07
C TYR A 65 12.57 -10.66 8.23
N LEU A 66 11.38 -11.27 8.26
CA LEU A 66 10.42 -11.10 9.34
C LEU A 66 10.96 -11.52 10.71
N LYS A 67 11.85 -12.53 10.78
CA LYS A 67 12.50 -12.95 12.04
C LYS A 67 13.43 -11.88 12.62
N LYS A 68 13.87 -10.89 11.82
CA LYS A 68 14.68 -9.76 12.30
C LYS A 68 13.84 -8.71 13.03
N PHE A 69 12.52 -8.70 12.85
CA PHE A 69 11.65 -7.77 13.56
C PHE A 69 11.49 -8.23 15.00
N LYS A 70 11.98 -7.40 15.93
CA LYS A 70 11.72 -7.60 17.36
C LYS A 70 10.25 -7.36 17.70
N GLU A 71 9.60 -6.45 16.97
CA GLU A 71 8.22 -6.05 17.19
C GLU A 71 7.52 -5.86 15.83
N LEU A 72 6.43 -6.60 15.62
CA LEU A 72 5.54 -6.43 14.46
C LEU A 72 4.51 -5.32 14.68
N VAL A 73 4.33 -4.94 15.95
CA VAL A 73 3.31 -4.01 16.42
C VAL A 73 3.97 -2.91 17.23
N THR A 74 3.42 -1.70 17.18
CA THR A 74 3.81 -0.58 18.06
C THR A 74 2.69 -0.36 19.07
N VAL A 75 3.06 -0.25 20.35
CA VAL A 75 2.11 0.01 21.44
C VAL A 75 2.27 1.47 21.87
N HIS A 76 1.23 2.26 21.65
CA HIS A 76 1.14 3.62 22.15
C HIS A 76 0.38 3.62 23.47
N VAL A 77 1.05 4.08 24.52
CA VAL A 77 0.46 4.27 25.84
C VAL A 77 0.32 5.76 26.08
N THR A 78 -0.89 6.22 26.35
CA THR A 78 -1.09 7.63 26.71
C THR A 78 -0.72 7.85 28.17
N PRO A 79 0.24 8.73 28.49
CA PRO A 79 0.52 9.11 29.87
C PRO A 79 -0.75 9.73 30.50
N ALA A 80 -1.08 9.32 31.72
CA ALA A 80 -2.22 9.80 32.52
C ALA A 80 -3.66 9.48 32.00
N GLY A 81 -3.82 8.76 30.89
CA GLY A 81 -5.12 8.42 30.29
C GLY A 81 -5.76 7.11 30.74
N GLY A 82 -5.38 6.56 31.89
CA GLY A 82 -5.82 5.22 32.32
C GLY A 82 -5.15 4.07 31.54
N PRO A 83 -5.71 2.84 31.53
CA PRO A 83 -5.09 1.65 30.92
C PRO A 83 -5.19 1.60 29.38
N HIS A 84 -5.60 2.69 28.71
CA HIS A 84 -5.83 2.70 27.27
C HIS A 84 -4.50 2.59 26.49
N LYS A 85 -4.36 1.47 25.77
CA LYS A 85 -3.23 1.17 24.89
C LYS A 85 -3.75 1.08 23.46
N THR A 86 -3.19 1.87 22.57
CA THR A 86 -3.42 1.70 21.12
C THR A 86 -2.33 0.79 20.58
N ILE A 87 -2.73 -0.33 19.98
CA ILE A 87 -1.83 -1.24 19.29
C ILE A 87 -2.00 -1.01 17.80
N SER A 88 -0.92 -0.65 17.12
CA SER A 88 -0.87 -0.42 15.67
C SER A 88 0.23 -1.25 15.03
N THR A 89 0.22 -1.38 13.71
CA THR A 89 1.29 -2.08 13.01
C THR A 89 2.56 -1.24 12.98
N ALA A 90 3.72 -1.84 13.19
CA ALA A 90 4.98 -1.11 13.16
C ALA A 90 5.23 -0.46 11.77
N PRO A 91 5.73 0.78 11.68
CA PRO A 91 5.86 1.50 10.41
C PRO A 91 6.63 0.74 9.32
N LYS A 92 7.71 0.05 9.69
CA LYS A 92 8.49 -0.78 8.76
C LYS A 92 7.70 -1.98 8.23
N VAL A 93 6.80 -2.55 9.05
CA VAL A 93 5.92 -3.65 8.63
C VAL A 93 4.83 -3.11 7.70
N LYS A 94 4.27 -1.94 7.98
CA LYS A 94 3.32 -1.26 7.06
C LYS A 94 3.94 -1.02 5.69
N GLU A 95 5.17 -0.49 5.67
CA GLU A 95 5.92 -0.27 4.43
C GLU A 95 6.15 -1.59 3.66
N LEU A 96 6.54 -2.65 4.37
CA LEU A 96 6.73 -3.97 3.75
C LEU A 96 5.43 -4.52 3.15
N VAL A 97 4.31 -4.44 3.88
CA VAL A 97 2.98 -4.87 3.38
C VAL A 97 2.59 -4.07 2.13
N ARG A 98 2.82 -2.75 2.14
CA ARG A 98 2.59 -1.86 1.00
C ARG A 98 3.37 -2.31 -0.22
N GLN A 99 4.68 -2.52 -0.07
CA GLN A 99 5.56 -2.93 -1.17
C GLN A 99 5.15 -4.29 -1.75
N LEU A 100 4.76 -5.26 -0.91
CA LEU A 100 4.28 -6.57 -1.36
C LEU A 100 2.99 -6.45 -2.17
N TYR A 101 2.04 -5.63 -1.73
CA TYR A 101 0.81 -5.38 -2.47
C TYR A 101 1.08 -4.72 -3.82
N VAL A 102 1.91 -3.68 -3.84
CA VAL A 102 2.32 -2.99 -5.07
C VAL A 102 3.00 -3.96 -6.03
N LEU A 103 3.85 -4.87 -5.54
CA LEU A 103 4.50 -5.89 -6.38
C LEU A 103 3.47 -6.81 -7.05
N ILE A 104 2.47 -7.29 -6.31
CA ILE A 104 1.38 -8.12 -6.86
C ILE A 104 0.58 -7.33 -7.90
N LYS A 105 0.21 -6.09 -7.62
CA LYS A 105 -0.53 -5.26 -8.58
C LYS A 105 0.29 -4.93 -9.82
N SER A 106 1.61 -4.74 -9.69
CA SER A 106 2.49 -4.55 -10.83
C SER A 106 2.60 -5.81 -11.68
N LEU A 107 2.53 -7.01 -11.09
CA LEU A 107 2.42 -8.26 -11.83
C LEU A 107 1.12 -8.32 -12.65
N HIS A 108 -0.01 -7.99 -12.02
CA HIS A 108 -1.32 -7.92 -12.71
C HIS A 108 -1.29 -6.93 -13.87
N ARG A 109 -0.70 -5.74 -13.66
CA ARG A 109 -0.52 -4.71 -14.70
C ARG A 109 0.40 -5.16 -15.85
N ALA A 110 1.39 -6.02 -15.57
CA ALA A 110 2.22 -6.65 -16.59
C ALA A 110 1.47 -7.77 -17.37
N GLY A 111 0.22 -8.04 -17.01
CA GLY A 111 -0.64 -9.03 -17.64
C GLY A 111 -0.35 -10.46 -17.15
N PHE A 112 0.13 -10.62 -15.92
CA PHE A 112 0.37 -11.93 -15.31
C PHE A 112 -0.29 -12.08 -13.93
N SER A 113 -0.53 -13.32 -13.53
CA SER A 113 -1.02 -13.70 -12.20
C SER A 113 -0.32 -14.97 -11.73
N LEU A 114 -0.23 -15.17 -10.41
CA LEU A 114 0.24 -16.42 -9.80
C LEU A 114 -0.91 -17.34 -9.38
N ARG A 115 -2.18 -16.91 -9.58
CA ARG A 115 -3.42 -17.60 -9.18
C ARG A 115 -3.39 -18.14 -7.75
N GLY A 116 -2.81 -17.38 -6.82
CA GLY A 116 -2.67 -17.73 -5.41
C GLY A 116 -1.59 -18.78 -5.11
N GLN A 117 -0.74 -19.14 -6.07
CA GLN A 117 0.34 -20.13 -5.90
C GLN A 117 1.64 -19.50 -5.38
N PHE A 118 1.55 -18.78 -4.27
CA PHE A 118 2.71 -18.20 -3.61
C PHE A 118 2.57 -18.18 -2.09
N SER A 119 3.69 -18.00 -1.41
CA SER A 119 3.81 -17.87 0.05
C SER A 119 4.86 -16.84 0.40
N MET A 120 5.12 -16.61 1.70
CA MET A 120 6.21 -15.73 2.12
C MET A 120 7.57 -16.14 1.54
N ASN A 121 7.77 -17.43 1.25
CA ASN A 121 9.03 -17.91 0.69
C ASN A 121 9.28 -17.44 -0.74
N ASN A 122 8.25 -16.94 -1.44
CA ASN A 122 8.35 -16.51 -2.82
C ASN A 122 8.64 -15.02 -2.98
N PHE A 123 9.00 -14.35 -1.88
CA PHE A 123 9.37 -12.95 -1.86
C PHE A 123 10.78 -12.79 -1.31
N ALA A 124 11.57 -11.99 -1.99
CA ALA A 124 12.86 -11.52 -1.53
C ALA A 124 12.77 -10.05 -1.19
N VAL A 125 13.41 -9.69 -0.08
CA VAL A 125 13.55 -8.32 0.40
C VAL A 125 14.99 -7.90 0.19
N ASP A 126 15.18 -6.78 -0.49
CA ASP A 126 16.46 -6.10 -0.58
C ASP A 126 16.44 -4.93 0.42
N GLU A 127 17.28 -5.04 1.44
CA GLU A 127 17.49 -4.00 2.45
C GLU A 127 18.76 -3.21 2.09
N SER A 128 18.74 -2.56 0.92
CA SER A 128 19.75 -1.54 0.59
C SER A 128 19.56 -0.33 1.53
N MET A 129 20.65 0.36 1.87
CA MET A 129 20.74 1.34 2.97
C MET A 129 19.72 2.49 2.98
N MET A 130 18.89 2.67 1.95
CA MET A 130 17.90 3.75 1.88
C MET A 130 16.45 3.33 1.57
N ARG A 131 16.18 2.11 1.06
CA ARG A 131 14.81 1.69 0.69
C ARG A 131 14.66 0.17 0.83
N VAL A 132 13.52 -0.25 1.39
CA VAL A 132 13.05 -1.64 1.32
C VAL A 132 12.44 -1.83 -0.07
N SER A 133 12.99 -2.72 -0.87
CA SER A 133 12.35 -3.18 -2.10
C SER A 133 12.04 -4.66 -2.00
N VAL A 134 10.99 -5.09 -2.70
CA VAL A 134 10.57 -6.49 -2.72
C VAL A 134 10.46 -6.97 -4.15
N LYS A 135 10.87 -8.22 -4.39
CA LYS A 135 10.75 -8.90 -5.67
C LYS A 135 10.27 -10.33 -5.47
N PHE A 136 9.70 -10.92 -6.50
CA PHE A 136 9.41 -12.35 -6.53
C PHE A 136 10.71 -13.16 -6.65
N THR A 137 10.77 -14.28 -5.94
CA THR A 137 11.84 -15.27 -5.99
C THR A 137 11.27 -16.67 -5.93
N ASP A 138 12.00 -17.64 -6.46
CA ASP A 138 11.68 -19.07 -6.30
C ASP A 138 10.22 -19.44 -6.67
N VAL A 139 9.65 -18.70 -7.63
CA VAL A 139 8.31 -18.96 -8.17
C VAL A 139 8.44 -20.03 -9.26
N PRO A 140 7.69 -21.15 -9.17
CA PRO A 140 7.70 -22.14 -10.23
C PRO A 140 7.23 -21.53 -11.54
N LYS A 141 7.92 -21.80 -12.66
CA LYS A 141 7.50 -21.29 -13.99
C LYS A 141 6.06 -21.64 -14.35
N SER A 142 5.55 -22.78 -13.87
CA SER A 142 4.16 -23.21 -14.07
C SER A 142 3.12 -22.41 -13.27
N ALA A 143 3.53 -21.66 -12.26
CA ALA A 143 2.64 -20.83 -11.46
C ALA A 143 2.31 -19.50 -12.15
N LEU A 144 3.22 -19.00 -13.00
CA LEU A 144 3.03 -17.76 -13.73
C LEU A 144 2.09 -17.98 -14.92
N GLN A 145 0.92 -17.35 -14.89
CA GLN A 145 -0.11 -17.46 -15.91
C GLN A 145 -0.53 -16.08 -16.42
N GLU A 146 -1.21 -16.01 -17.56
CA GLU A 146 -1.79 -14.75 -18.03
C GLU A 146 -2.81 -14.22 -17.02
N SER A 147 -2.86 -12.89 -16.85
CA SER A 147 -3.77 -12.28 -15.89
C SER A 147 -5.21 -12.38 -16.38
N GLU A 148 -6.07 -12.90 -15.52
CA GLU A 148 -7.51 -12.94 -15.67
C GLU A 148 -8.13 -12.50 -14.34
N PRO A 149 -9.33 -11.89 -14.33
CA PRO A 149 -9.95 -11.39 -13.10
C PRO A 149 -10.02 -12.43 -11.97
N GLU A 150 -10.33 -13.69 -12.28
CA GLU A 150 -10.36 -14.77 -11.30
C GLU A 150 -8.97 -15.08 -10.72
N GLY A 151 -7.92 -15.05 -11.56
CA GLY A 151 -6.54 -15.25 -11.14
C GLY A 151 -6.06 -14.13 -10.22
N GLU A 152 -6.38 -12.88 -10.55
CA GLU A 152 -6.06 -11.72 -9.71
C GLU A 152 -6.77 -11.79 -8.37
N ASP A 153 -8.07 -12.14 -8.36
CA ASP A 153 -8.85 -12.29 -7.13
C ASP A 153 -8.28 -13.41 -6.23
N LEU A 154 -7.78 -14.51 -6.82
CA LEU A 154 -7.07 -15.57 -6.10
C LEU A 154 -5.73 -15.09 -5.51
N ASP A 155 -4.97 -14.28 -6.25
CA ASP A 155 -3.73 -13.68 -5.76
C ASP A 155 -3.99 -12.77 -4.56
N LEU A 156 -4.99 -11.89 -4.66
CA LEU A 156 -5.35 -10.98 -3.56
C LEU A 156 -5.87 -11.74 -2.33
N THR A 157 -6.66 -12.80 -2.54
CA THR A 157 -7.12 -13.68 -1.46
C THR A 157 -5.94 -14.37 -0.77
N GLN A 158 -5.00 -14.91 -1.55
CA GLN A 158 -3.79 -15.54 -1.00
C GLN A 158 -2.89 -14.53 -0.30
N PHE A 159 -2.76 -13.31 -0.82
CA PHE A 159 -2.03 -12.23 -0.17
C PHE A 159 -2.61 -11.90 1.21
N VAL A 160 -3.94 -11.69 1.29
CA VAL A 160 -4.61 -11.43 2.58
C VAL A 160 -4.37 -12.57 3.57
N LYS A 161 -4.46 -13.82 3.11
CA LYS A 161 -4.18 -15.01 3.93
C LYS A 161 -2.74 -15.04 4.42
N MET A 162 -1.77 -14.78 3.54
CA MET A 162 -0.35 -14.75 3.85
C MET A 162 -0.05 -13.69 4.93
N ILE A 163 -0.58 -12.48 4.80
CA ILE A 163 -0.38 -11.44 5.82
C ILE A 163 -1.01 -11.85 7.15
N LYS A 164 -2.30 -12.24 7.16
CA LYS A 164 -3.01 -12.57 8.41
C LYS A 164 -2.43 -13.78 9.15
N ARG A 165 -2.11 -14.85 8.41
CA ARG A 165 -1.75 -16.15 9.01
C ARG A 165 -0.25 -16.31 9.19
N ASP A 166 0.53 -15.89 8.20
CA ASP A 166 1.94 -16.24 8.13
C ASP A 166 2.82 -15.10 8.67
N MET A 167 2.54 -13.84 8.30
CA MET A 167 3.31 -12.68 8.77
C MET A 167 3.04 -12.35 10.24
N PHE A 168 1.78 -12.34 10.65
CA PHE A 168 1.37 -12.11 12.04
C PHE A 168 1.21 -13.42 12.83
N ASN A 169 1.91 -14.49 12.44
CA ASN A 169 1.80 -15.77 13.14
C ASN A 169 2.12 -15.62 14.65
N GLY A 170 1.19 -16.03 15.50
CA GLY A 170 1.32 -15.93 16.97
C GLY A 170 0.94 -14.58 17.57
N VAL A 171 0.53 -13.58 16.76
CA VAL A 171 0.04 -12.27 17.23
C VAL A 171 -1.24 -11.90 16.47
N PHE A 172 -2.23 -11.33 17.14
CA PHE A 172 -3.41 -10.85 16.41
C PHE A 172 -3.04 -9.66 15.51
N PRO A 173 -3.36 -9.66 14.21
CA PRO A 173 -3.09 -8.52 13.34
C PRO A 173 -3.72 -7.24 13.92
N PRO A 174 -2.97 -6.12 14.03
CA PRO A 174 -3.54 -4.89 14.55
C PRO A 174 -4.71 -4.37 13.71
N HIS A 175 -5.50 -3.49 14.31
CA HIS A 175 -6.73 -2.97 13.72
C HIS A 175 -6.49 -2.30 12.36
N ASP A 176 -5.43 -1.51 12.23
CA ASP A 176 -5.09 -0.79 11.01
C ASP A 176 -4.87 -1.73 9.80
N ILE A 177 -4.09 -2.79 9.98
CA ILE A 177 -3.89 -3.83 8.96
C ILE A 177 -5.15 -4.64 8.72
N THR A 178 -5.93 -4.91 9.76
CA THR A 178 -7.18 -5.67 9.60
C THR A 178 -8.17 -4.93 8.69
N VAL A 179 -8.36 -3.63 8.92
CA VAL A 179 -9.22 -2.76 8.09
C VAL A 179 -8.62 -2.60 6.70
N TRP A 180 -7.31 -2.37 6.58
CA TRP A 180 -6.70 -2.23 5.25
C TRP A 180 -6.84 -3.51 4.43
N LEU A 181 -6.65 -4.69 5.03
CA LEU A 181 -6.82 -5.98 4.35
C LEU A 181 -8.28 -6.29 3.98
N SER A 182 -9.28 -5.74 4.68
CA SER A 182 -10.67 -5.89 4.22
C SER A 182 -10.95 -5.06 2.97
N MET A 183 -10.25 -3.94 2.80
CA MET A 183 -10.35 -3.10 1.60
C MET A 183 -9.60 -3.68 0.39
N VAL A 184 -8.62 -4.57 0.59
CA VAL A 184 -7.81 -5.15 -0.52
C VAL A 184 -8.65 -5.85 -1.58
N ILE A 185 -9.79 -6.40 -1.20
CA ILE A 185 -10.71 -7.10 -2.10
C ILE A 185 -11.81 -6.19 -2.68
N GLU A 186 -11.90 -4.94 -2.23
CA GLU A 186 -12.85 -3.93 -2.72
C GLU A 186 -12.29 -3.27 -3.99
N LYS A 187 -12.87 -3.57 -5.16
CA LYS A 187 -12.35 -3.06 -6.45
C LYS A 187 -12.51 -1.54 -6.58
N GLU A 188 -13.51 -0.95 -5.93
CA GLU A 188 -13.79 0.49 -6.00
C GLU A 188 -12.68 1.35 -5.40
N VAL A 189 -11.89 0.83 -4.46
CA VAL A 189 -10.85 1.58 -3.73
C VAL A 189 -9.43 1.13 -4.07
N GLU A 190 -9.25 0.33 -5.13
CA GLU A 190 -7.96 -0.24 -5.50
C GLU A 190 -6.85 0.82 -5.63
N GLY A 191 -7.15 1.96 -6.27
CA GLY A 191 -6.20 3.06 -6.46
C GLY A 191 -5.78 3.75 -5.15
N LEU A 192 -6.59 3.64 -4.09
CA LEU A 192 -6.32 4.23 -2.78
C LEU A 192 -5.38 3.37 -1.93
N LEU A 193 -5.39 2.05 -2.13
CA LEU A 193 -4.74 1.09 -1.22
C LEU A 193 -3.23 1.31 -1.02
N PRO A 194 -2.43 1.62 -2.07
CA PRO A 194 -0.99 1.89 -1.89
C PRO A 194 -0.72 3.09 -0.97
N ASP A 195 -1.54 4.13 -1.05
CA ASP A 195 -1.35 5.38 -0.31
C ASP A 195 -2.37 5.53 0.84
N SER A 196 -2.91 4.41 1.33
CA SER A 196 -3.85 4.42 2.44
C SER A 196 -3.20 4.94 3.73
N SER A 197 -3.90 5.83 4.43
CA SER A 197 -3.54 6.32 5.77
C SER A 197 -3.29 5.21 6.78
N LEU A 198 -3.93 4.05 6.61
CA LEU A 198 -3.74 2.87 7.47
C LEU A 198 -2.33 2.28 7.36
N LEU A 199 -1.66 2.45 6.22
CA LEU A 199 -0.29 2.01 5.97
C LEU A 199 0.77 3.12 6.16
N MET A 200 0.35 4.36 6.41
CA MET A 200 1.28 5.46 6.67
C MET A 200 1.82 5.42 8.11
N ASP A 201 3.04 5.90 8.30
CA ASP A 201 3.53 6.32 9.60
C ASP A 201 2.81 7.60 10.08
N GLU A 202 2.93 7.94 11.36
CA GLU A 202 2.19 9.06 11.95
C GLU A 202 2.49 10.40 11.27
N GLN A 203 3.76 10.66 10.92
CA GLN A 203 4.17 11.93 10.32
C GLN A 203 3.67 12.04 8.88
N SER A 204 3.83 10.99 8.09
CA SER A 204 3.31 10.95 6.72
C SER A 204 1.79 11.09 6.69
N CYS A 205 1.08 10.36 7.55
CA CYS A 205 -0.36 10.44 7.70
C CYS A 205 -0.80 11.86 8.11
N SER A 206 -0.05 12.51 9.01
CA SER A 206 -0.30 13.89 9.40
C SER A 206 -0.21 14.87 8.24
N ASN A 207 0.86 14.76 7.45
CA ASN A 207 1.10 15.67 6.34
C ASN A 207 0.02 15.50 5.26
N SER A 208 -0.31 14.26 4.93
CA SER A 208 -1.38 13.94 3.97
C SER A 208 -2.74 14.44 4.46
N PHE A 209 -3.06 14.26 5.75
CA PHE A 209 -4.31 14.75 6.33
C PHE A 209 -4.48 16.27 6.17
N ASN A 210 -3.42 17.05 6.36
CA ASN A 210 -3.51 18.50 6.16
C ASN A 210 -3.91 18.86 4.72
N VAL A 211 -3.31 18.18 3.74
CA VAL A 211 -3.65 18.36 2.31
C VAL A 211 -5.11 17.96 2.05
N TRP A 212 -5.54 16.80 2.57
CA TRP A 212 -6.93 16.33 2.42
C TRP A 212 -7.94 17.27 3.05
N TYR A 213 -7.60 17.84 4.20
CA TYR A 213 -8.46 18.79 4.88
C TYR A 213 -8.52 20.15 4.16
N ASP A 214 -7.42 20.62 3.57
CA ASP A 214 -7.44 21.82 2.72
C ASP A 214 -8.36 21.60 1.50
N ILE A 215 -8.28 20.44 0.83
CA ILE A 215 -9.23 20.06 -0.24
C ILE A 215 -10.67 20.09 0.27
N PHE A 216 -10.93 19.52 1.44
CA PHE A 216 -12.26 19.51 2.04
C PHE A 216 -12.80 20.91 2.37
N LEU A 217 -11.93 21.82 2.80
CA LEU A 217 -12.31 23.22 2.99
C LEU A 217 -12.65 23.91 1.67
N ASP A 218 -11.85 23.71 0.62
CA ASP A 218 -12.14 24.29 -0.70
C ASP A 218 -13.51 23.80 -1.23
N LEU A 219 -13.84 22.52 -1.01
CA LEU A 219 -15.15 21.96 -1.33
C LEU A 219 -16.29 22.60 -0.52
N LYS A 220 -16.04 22.89 0.77
CA LYS A 220 -17.01 23.57 1.65
C LYS A 220 -17.28 25.00 1.19
N GLU A 221 -16.21 25.76 0.93
CA GLU A 221 -16.30 27.17 0.53
C GLU A 221 -16.95 27.35 -0.84
N SER A 222 -16.63 26.44 -1.77
CA SER A 222 -17.24 26.40 -3.11
C SER A 222 -18.67 25.85 -3.12
N LYS A 223 -19.20 25.38 -1.97
CA LYS A 223 -20.53 24.74 -1.85
C LYS A 223 -20.70 23.55 -2.81
N SER A 224 -19.64 22.77 -2.97
CA SER A 224 -19.64 21.60 -3.84
C SER A 224 -20.63 20.53 -3.34
N VAL A 225 -21.30 19.84 -4.27
CA VAL A 225 -22.14 18.68 -3.94
C VAL A 225 -21.30 17.57 -3.28
N ALA A 226 -20.02 17.46 -3.64
CA ALA A 226 -19.10 16.49 -3.05
C ALA A 226 -18.92 16.72 -1.54
N TYR A 227 -18.89 17.98 -1.07
CA TYR A 227 -18.80 18.28 0.37
C TYR A 227 -19.95 17.64 1.15
N GLY A 228 -21.18 17.78 0.64
CA GLY A 228 -22.38 17.19 1.25
C GLY A 228 -22.28 15.67 1.36
N LYS A 229 -21.89 15.01 0.25
CA LYS A 229 -21.73 13.55 0.21
C LYS A 229 -20.62 13.03 1.13
N ILE A 230 -19.49 13.74 1.21
CA ILE A 230 -18.41 13.40 2.13
C ILE A 230 -18.92 13.48 3.58
N CYS A 231 -19.62 14.54 3.95
CA CYS A 231 -20.21 14.67 5.28
C CYS A 231 -21.24 13.57 5.56
N GLU A 232 -22.04 13.18 4.56
CA GLU A 232 -23.03 12.09 4.67
C GLU A 232 -22.34 10.74 4.92
N LYS A 233 -21.27 10.42 4.18
CA LYS A 233 -20.45 9.21 4.39
C LYS A 233 -19.76 9.16 5.75
N LEU A 234 -19.59 10.31 6.39
CA LEU A 234 -18.93 10.45 7.68
C LEU A 234 -19.92 10.78 8.81
N GLU A 235 -21.22 10.61 8.58
CA GLU A 235 -22.25 10.99 9.54
C GLU A 235 -22.13 10.26 10.88
N GLU A 236 -21.55 9.06 10.89
CA GLU A 236 -21.30 8.27 12.09
C GLU A 236 -20.40 8.98 13.11
N TYR A 237 -19.64 9.98 12.66
CA TYR A 237 -18.74 10.78 13.49
C TYR A 237 -19.39 12.07 14.01
N ASN A 238 -20.66 12.34 13.67
CA ASN A 238 -21.43 13.37 14.36
C ASN A 238 -21.74 12.93 15.80
N GLY A 239 -21.95 13.89 16.70
CA GLY A 239 -22.13 13.58 18.13
C GLY A 239 -20.84 13.10 18.80
N TRP A 240 -19.68 13.42 18.23
CA TRP A 240 -18.38 12.93 18.70
C TRP A 240 -18.06 13.37 20.12
N LYS A 241 -18.59 14.49 20.60
CA LYS A 241 -18.38 14.97 21.98
C LYS A 241 -18.93 13.99 23.00
N GLU A 242 -20.09 13.40 22.75
CA GLU A 242 -20.66 12.37 23.62
C GLU A 242 -19.79 11.11 23.64
N LYS A 243 -19.20 10.73 22.49
CA LYS A 243 -18.28 9.57 22.41
C LYS A 243 -16.99 9.78 23.21
N ILE A 244 -16.51 11.02 23.32
CA ILE A 244 -15.34 11.35 24.16
C ILE A 244 -15.72 11.42 25.64
N ASN A 245 -16.89 12.00 25.97
CA ASN A 245 -17.34 12.21 27.34
C ASN A 245 -18.06 10.98 27.94
N GLY A 246 -18.35 9.97 27.12
CA GLY A 246 -19.05 8.75 27.51
C GLY A 246 -18.21 7.81 28.37
N LYS A 247 -18.83 6.75 28.88
CA LYS A 247 -18.16 5.75 29.75
C LYS A 247 -17.00 5.01 29.08
N GLU A 248 -17.06 4.88 27.76
CA GLU A 248 -16.03 4.27 26.91
C GLU A 248 -15.09 5.33 26.30
N GLY A 249 -15.35 6.60 26.60
CA GLY A 249 -14.57 7.74 26.15
C GLY A 249 -13.27 7.91 26.93
N ASN A 250 -12.37 8.77 26.43
CA ASN A 250 -11.11 9.04 27.09
C ASN A 250 -11.25 10.25 28.03
N CYS A 251 -11.23 10.00 29.35
CA CYS A 251 -11.34 11.05 30.36
C CYS A 251 -10.21 12.09 30.29
N LEU A 252 -8.98 11.68 29.97
CA LEU A 252 -7.88 12.61 29.77
C LEU A 252 -8.10 13.48 28.53
N LEU A 253 -8.67 12.94 27.46
CA LEU A 253 -9.03 13.70 26.28
C LEU A 253 -10.13 14.70 26.60
N ALA A 254 -11.16 14.30 27.36
CA ALA A 254 -12.20 15.20 27.85
C ALA A 254 -11.60 16.34 28.70
N ASP A 255 -10.69 16.03 29.64
CA ASP A 255 -10.00 17.00 30.48
C ASP A 255 -9.07 17.92 29.68
N THR A 256 -8.36 17.37 28.69
CA THR A 256 -7.43 18.13 27.83
C THR A 256 -8.19 19.05 26.89
N LEU A 257 -9.33 18.62 26.38
CA LEU A 257 -10.21 19.45 25.58
C LEU A 257 -10.88 20.52 26.45
N GLY A 258 -11.33 20.19 27.66
CA GLY A 258 -11.91 21.13 28.62
C GLY A 258 -12.83 22.18 27.95
N ASP A 259 -12.57 23.45 28.24
CA ASP A 259 -13.30 24.59 27.65
C ASP A 259 -13.05 24.76 26.13
N THR A 260 -11.97 24.19 25.59
CA THR A 260 -11.69 24.32 24.15
C THR A 260 -12.70 23.55 23.29
N SER A 261 -13.37 22.54 23.86
CA SER A 261 -14.45 21.81 23.21
C SER A 261 -15.65 22.70 22.87
N TYR A 262 -15.86 23.83 23.56
CA TYR A 262 -16.94 24.79 23.27
C TYR A 262 -16.72 25.55 21.95
N PHE A 263 -15.47 25.68 21.48
CA PHE A 263 -15.15 26.37 20.22
C PHE A 263 -15.43 25.53 18.97
N TYR A 264 -15.71 24.24 19.14
CA TYR A 264 -16.02 23.34 18.04
C TYR A 264 -17.49 22.93 18.11
N GLY A 265 -18.15 22.78 16.96
CA GLY A 265 -19.44 22.11 16.91
C GLY A 265 -19.32 20.60 17.17
N ASP A 266 -20.44 19.89 17.16
CA ASP A 266 -20.49 18.43 17.36
C ASP A 266 -20.67 17.65 16.05
N SER A 267 -20.39 18.29 14.92
CA SER A 267 -20.40 17.69 13.59
C SER A 267 -19.03 17.13 13.21
N VAL A 268 -18.99 16.25 12.21
CA VAL A 268 -17.73 15.70 11.70
C VAL A 268 -16.81 16.78 11.12
N ASP A 269 -17.35 17.83 10.48
CA ASP A 269 -16.51 18.90 9.95
C ASP A 269 -15.76 19.66 11.06
N GLU A 270 -16.39 19.78 12.22
CA GLU A 270 -15.83 20.40 13.42
C GLU A 270 -14.82 19.48 14.12
N LEU A 271 -15.05 18.16 14.11
CA LEU A 271 -14.06 17.16 14.54
C LEU A 271 -12.80 17.20 13.66
N LEU A 272 -12.96 17.23 12.33
CA LEU A 272 -11.84 17.35 11.40
C LEU A 272 -11.10 18.68 11.58
N ARG A 273 -11.82 19.78 11.87
CA ARG A 273 -11.21 21.08 12.22
C ARG A 273 -10.38 21.01 13.51
N LEU A 274 -10.91 20.35 14.53
CA LEU A 274 -10.19 20.10 15.78
C LEU A 274 -8.89 19.32 15.52
N LEU A 275 -8.94 18.28 14.69
CA LEU A 275 -7.76 17.49 14.32
C LEU A 275 -6.70 18.35 13.62
N ARG A 276 -7.08 19.20 12.66
CA ARG A 276 -6.14 20.16 12.03
C ARG A 276 -5.52 21.09 13.06
N ASN A 277 -6.33 21.69 13.91
CA ASN A 277 -5.88 22.70 14.86
C ASN A 277 -5.00 22.10 15.98
N SER A 278 -5.18 20.83 16.31
CA SER A 278 -4.32 20.10 17.27
C SER A 278 -2.86 19.99 16.80
N ARG A 279 -2.60 20.18 15.50
CA ARG A 279 -1.28 20.01 14.87
C ARG A 279 -0.65 21.28 14.28
N GLN A 280 -1.41 22.36 14.04
CA GLN A 280 -0.89 23.58 13.41
C GLN A 280 -0.28 24.63 14.37
N HIS A 281 -0.58 24.58 15.67
CA HIS A 281 -0.11 25.61 16.61
C HIS A 281 1.14 25.15 17.37
N SER A 282 2.31 25.74 17.08
CA SER A 282 3.60 25.46 17.73
C SER A 282 3.61 25.68 19.26
N SER A 283 2.76 26.56 19.79
CA SER A 283 2.55 26.74 21.24
C SER A 283 1.56 25.75 21.87
N ARG A 284 0.85 24.97 21.05
CA ARG A 284 -0.15 23.95 21.43
C ARG A 284 0.08 22.63 20.69
N TYR A 285 1.35 22.32 20.41
CA TYR A 285 1.76 21.10 19.70
C TYR A 285 1.43 19.90 20.59
N GLN A 286 0.20 19.41 20.50
CA GLN A 286 -0.29 18.30 21.30
C GLN A 286 -0.40 17.08 20.37
N HIS A 287 0.73 16.53 19.94
CA HIS A 287 0.76 15.22 19.26
C HIS A 287 -0.03 14.16 20.05
N ALA A 288 0.05 14.23 21.38
CA ALA A 288 -0.73 13.42 22.28
C ALA A 288 -2.25 13.58 22.05
N LEU A 289 -2.76 14.79 21.79
CA LEU A 289 -4.19 15.05 21.56
C LEU A 289 -4.67 14.43 20.25
N TYR A 290 -3.90 14.56 19.16
CA TYR A 290 -4.26 13.89 17.90
C TYR A 290 -4.25 12.37 18.05
N ALA A 291 -3.21 11.81 18.68
CA ALA A 291 -3.09 10.38 18.93
C ALA A 291 -4.23 9.86 19.83
N LEU A 292 -4.70 10.68 20.78
CA LEU A 292 -5.86 10.39 21.61
C LEU A 292 -7.17 10.38 20.82
N ILE A 293 -7.43 11.43 20.01
CA ILE A 293 -8.68 11.54 19.24
C ILE A 293 -8.75 10.43 18.19
N VAL A 294 -7.75 10.34 17.31
CA VAL A 294 -7.76 9.38 16.20
C VAL A 294 -7.46 7.97 16.71
N GLY A 295 -6.40 7.78 17.50
CA GLY A 295 -5.92 6.45 17.84
C GLY A 295 -6.77 5.69 18.87
N GLN A 296 -7.66 6.36 19.62
CA GLN A 296 -8.42 5.71 20.69
C GLN A 296 -9.94 5.81 20.52
N ASN A 297 -10.45 6.98 20.18
CA ASN A 297 -11.90 7.17 20.05
C ASN A 297 -12.40 7.02 18.61
N PHE A 298 -11.56 7.35 17.63
CA PHE A 298 -11.95 7.36 16.21
C PHE A 298 -10.90 6.70 15.29
N PRO A 299 -10.53 5.42 15.52
CA PRO A 299 -9.43 4.74 14.82
C PRO A 299 -9.59 4.66 13.30
N ASN A 300 -10.82 4.75 12.80
CA ASN A 300 -11.13 4.68 11.37
C ASN A 300 -11.33 6.04 10.71
N LEU A 301 -11.40 7.14 11.47
CA LEU A 301 -11.85 8.43 10.94
C LEU A 301 -11.00 8.93 9.78
N ILE A 302 -9.67 8.85 9.91
CA ILE A 302 -8.76 9.32 8.86
C ILE A 302 -8.88 8.46 7.60
N ALA A 303 -9.02 7.14 7.77
CA ALA A 303 -9.19 6.21 6.65
C ALA A 303 -10.55 6.40 5.96
N HIS A 304 -11.63 6.58 6.72
CA HIS A 304 -12.96 6.86 6.18
C HIS A 304 -12.98 8.22 5.47
N PHE A 305 -12.33 9.24 6.02
CA PHE A 305 -12.23 10.56 5.40
C PHE A 305 -11.46 10.50 4.08
N GLN A 306 -10.31 9.82 4.07
CA GLN A 306 -9.55 9.60 2.85
C GLN A 306 -10.37 8.83 1.79
N LYS A 307 -11.04 7.75 2.20
CA LYS A 307 -11.91 6.96 1.30
C LYS A 307 -13.05 7.81 0.74
N ALA A 308 -13.72 8.61 1.58
CA ALA A 308 -14.81 9.49 1.14
C ALA A 308 -14.34 10.52 0.11
N LEU A 309 -13.16 11.12 0.29
CA LEU A 309 -12.57 12.04 -0.70
C LEU A 309 -12.25 11.33 -2.02
N TYR A 310 -11.65 10.15 -1.95
CA TYR A 310 -11.31 9.36 -3.13
C TYR A 310 -12.55 8.96 -3.94
N GLU A 311 -13.61 8.50 -3.27
CA GLU A 311 -14.87 8.10 -3.93
C GLU A 311 -15.60 9.29 -4.59
N GLU A 312 -15.40 10.51 -4.10
CA GLU A 312 -15.91 11.72 -4.76
C GLU A 312 -14.93 12.31 -5.80
N GLY A 313 -13.88 11.56 -6.16
CA GLY A 313 -12.91 11.95 -7.19
C GLY A 313 -12.01 13.13 -6.81
N CYS A 314 -11.79 13.33 -5.50
CA CYS A 314 -10.97 14.42 -4.97
C CYS A 314 -9.51 14.02 -4.71
N LEU A 315 -9.20 12.72 -4.81
CA LEU A 315 -7.86 12.13 -4.65
C LEU A 315 -7.50 11.27 -5.86
#